data_AF-A0A662LIK6-F1
#
_entry.id   AF-A0A662LIK6-F1
#
_cell.length_a   1.000
_cell.length_b   1.000
_cell.length_c   1.000
_cell.angle_alpha   90.00
_cell.angle_beta   90.00
_cell.angle_gamma   90.00
#
_symmetry.space_group_name_H-M   'P 1'
#
loop_
_entity.id
_entity.type
_entity.pdbx_description
1 polymer ?
#
loop_
_entity_poly.entity_id
_entity_poly.type
_entity_poly.pdbx_seq_one_letter_code
_entity_poly.pdbx_strand_id
1 'polypeptide(L)'
;MVRFRRIRNRLKEITESTTTERILLILPFFILLLDLYLFIHAIYLRDIYVIIPVMILLVFSLMEILVTLEEIHERALEHLKYRDMERKVRRAMGKARSKVTVRSLLNHLLEEHPELKDHEKTLYHVICQILSEKD
;
A
#
# COMPACT_ATOMS: atom_id res chain seq x y z
N MET A 1 6.21 -19.58 -28.91
CA MET A 1 5.50 -19.45 -27.61
C MET A 1 6.45 -18.94 -26.53
N VAL A 2 6.66 -17.62 -26.40
CA VAL A 2 7.51 -17.01 -25.33
C VAL A 2 6.87 -15.74 -24.74
N ARG A 3 5.78 -15.25 -25.35
CA ARG A 3 5.22 -13.91 -25.08
C ARG A 3 4.31 -13.83 -23.84
N PHE A 4 3.86 -14.96 -23.29
CA PHE A 4 2.95 -15.01 -22.13
C PHE A 4 3.64 -15.26 -20.78
N ARG A 5 4.98 -15.34 -20.73
CA ARG A 5 5.71 -15.55 -19.46
C ARG A 5 5.93 -14.23 -18.71
N ARG A 6 6.20 -13.13 -19.43
CA ARG A 6 6.40 -11.79 -18.85
C ARG A 6 5.12 -11.22 -18.23
N ILE A 7 3.98 -11.37 -18.92
CA ILE A 7 2.67 -10.89 -18.43
C ILE A 7 2.23 -11.69 -17.20
N ARG A 8 2.57 -12.99 -17.13
CA ARG A 8 2.21 -13.84 -15.98
C ARG A 8 3.00 -13.50 -14.72
N ASN A 9 4.28 -13.15 -14.83
CA ASN A 9 5.05 -12.69 -13.68
C ASN A 9 4.57 -11.31 -13.20
N ARG A 10 4.19 -10.40 -14.12
CA ARG A 10 3.60 -9.11 -13.77
C ARG A 10 2.21 -9.24 -13.15
N LEU A 11 1.38 -10.15 -13.65
CA LEU A 11 0.09 -10.46 -13.05
C LEU A 11 0.28 -11.16 -11.70
N LYS A 12 1.25 -12.05 -11.54
CA LYS A 12 1.50 -12.72 -10.26
C LYS A 12 1.94 -11.71 -9.18
N GLU A 13 2.80 -10.77 -9.53
CA GLU A 13 3.24 -9.69 -8.62
C GLU A 13 2.09 -8.73 -8.21
N ILE A 14 1.06 -8.58 -9.06
CA ILE A 14 -0.14 -7.79 -8.75
C ILE A 14 -1.19 -8.61 -8.00
N THR A 15 -1.30 -9.91 -8.31
CA THR A 15 -2.34 -10.81 -7.78
C THR A 15 -2.01 -11.32 -6.38
N GLU A 16 -0.72 -11.37 -6.00
CA GLU A 16 -0.30 -11.89 -4.69
C GLU A 16 -0.46 -10.86 -3.55
N SER A 17 -0.82 -9.60 -3.84
CA SER A 17 -0.83 -8.51 -2.84
C SER A 17 -2.11 -7.66 -2.72
N THR A 18 -3.21 -7.89 -3.47
CA THR A 18 -4.28 -6.85 -3.50
C THR A 18 -5.74 -7.27 -3.33
N THR A 19 -6.12 -8.55 -3.39
CA THR A 19 -7.55 -8.91 -3.21
C THR A 19 -7.93 -9.19 -1.77
N THR A 20 -7.10 -9.92 -1.02
CA THR A 20 -7.38 -10.24 0.40
C THR A 20 -7.33 -9.00 1.28
N GLU A 21 -6.34 -8.11 1.10
CA GLU A 21 -6.24 -6.86 1.84
C GLU A 21 -7.39 -5.90 1.55
N ARG A 22 -7.82 -5.80 0.27
CA ARG A 22 -8.97 -4.97 -0.10
C ARG A 22 -10.29 -5.47 0.48
N ILE A 23 -10.47 -6.79 0.56
CA ILE A 23 -11.65 -7.40 1.18
C ILE A 23 -11.60 -7.19 2.70
N LEU A 24 -10.42 -7.30 3.32
CA LEU A 24 -10.26 -7.03 4.75
C LEU A 24 -10.60 -5.57 5.09
N LEU A 25 -10.25 -4.64 4.20
CA LEU A 25 -10.55 -3.21 4.38
C LEU A 25 -12.03 -2.87 4.23
N ILE A 26 -12.81 -3.64 3.45
CA ILE A 26 -14.24 -3.35 3.25
C ILE A 26 -15.13 -3.96 4.33
N LEU A 27 -14.62 -4.96 5.05
CA LEU A 27 -15.34 -5.70 6.08
C LEU A 27 -15.77 -4.80 7.27
N PRO A 28 -14.90 -3.94 7.85
CA PRO A 28 -15.30 -3.03 8.93
C PRO A 28 -16.43 -2.08 8.54
N PHE A 29 -16.42 -1.57 7.30
CA PHE A 29 -17.49 -0.70 6.79
C PHE A 29 -18.82 -1.45 6.62
N PHE A 30 -18.75 -2.72 6.20
CA PHE A 30 -19.94 -3.55 6.09
C PHE A 30 -20.54 -3.87 7.46
N ILE A 31 -19.69 -4.17 8.45
CA ILE A 31 -20.11 -4.38 9.85
C ILE A 31 -20.74 -3.12 10.41
N LEU A 32 -20.14 -1.95 10.21
CA LEU A 32 -20.69 -0.66 10.66
C LEU A 32 -22.10 -0.42 10.09
N LEU A 33 -22.33 -0.79 8.82
CA LEU A 33 -23.63 -0.63 8.17
C LEU A 33 -24.69 -1.53 8.79
N LEU A 34 -24.33 -2.77 9.14
CA LEU A 34 -25.22 -3.69 9.87
C LEU A 34 -25.49 -3.19 11.29
N ASP A 35 -24.48 -2.72 12.01
CA ASP A 35 -24.62 -2.16 13.35
C ASP A 35 -25.54 -0.93 13.35
N LEU A 36 -25.39 -0.05 12.36
CA LEU A 36 -26.26 1.11 12.19
C LEU A 36 -27.72 0.70 11.90
N TYR A 37 -27.93 -0.34 11.09
CA TYR A 37 -29.26 -0.88 10.84
C TYR A 37 -29.89 -1.44 12.13
N LEU A 38 -29.14 -2.23 12.90
CA LEU A 38 -29.59 -2.75 14.19
C LEU A 38 -29.88 -1.62 15.18
N PHE A 39 -29.08 -0.55 15.17
CA PHE A 39 -29.26 0.59 16.04
C PHE A 39 -30.55 1.36 15.73
N ILE A 40 -30.81 1.64 14.45
CA ILE A 40 -32.07 2.27 14.00
C ILE A 40 -33.27 1.40 14.40
N HIS A 41 -33.16 0.08 14.21
CA HIS A 41 -34.23 -0.83 14.55
C HIS A 41 -34.47 -0.90 16.07
N ALA A 42 -33.41 -0.93 16.88
CA ALA A 42 -33.49 -0.91 18.34
C ALA A 42 -34.13 0.38 18.88
N ILE A 43 -33.80 1.53 18.28
CA ILE A 43 -34.46 2.81 18.61
C ILE A 43 -35.95 2.76 18.29
N TYR A 44 -36.34 2.21 17.14
CA TYR A 44 -37.73 2.10 16.73
C TYR A 44 -38.55 1.24 17.71
N LEU A 45 -37.98 0.14 18.19
CA LEU A 45 -38.60 -0.75 19.19
C LEU A 45 -38.58 -0.16 20.62
N ARG A 46 -37.80 0.91 20.88
CA ARG A 46 -37.57 1.51 22.20
C ARG A 46 -37.10 0.51 23.26
N ASP A 47 -36.43 -0.55 22.84
CA ASP A 47 -35.94 -1.58 23.75
C ASP A 47 -34.54 -1.21 24.26
N ILE A 48 -34.51 -0.69 25.49
CA ILE A 48 -33.27 -0.24 26.15
C ILE A 48 -32.26 -1.40 26.30
N TYR A 49 -32.73 -2.64 26.47
CA TYR A 49 -31.87 -3.81 26.62
C TYR A 49 -31.13 -4.15 25.33
N VAL A 50 -31.66 -3.76 24.17
CA VAL A 50 -31.03 -3.95 22.85
C VAL A 50 -30.19 -2.73 22.46
N ILE A 51 -30.62 -1.52 22.84
CA ILE A 51 -29.90 -0.28 22.52
C ILE A 51 -28.49 -0.27 23.13
N ILE A 52 -28.35 -0.68 24.40
CA ILE A 52 -27.04 -0.67 25.10
C ILE A 52 -26.00 -1.57 24.39
N PRO A 53 -26.25 -2.86 24.12
CA PRO A 53 -25.25 -3.70 23.45
C PRO A 53 -24.97 -3.24 22.01
N VAL A 54 -25.96 -2.75 21.28
CA VAL A 54 -25.74 -2.24 19.91
C VAL A 54 -24.87 -0.98 19.93
N MET A 55 -25.03 -0.08 20.92
CA MET A 55 -24.13 1.06 21.09
C MET A 55 -22.68 0.63 21.33
N ILE A 56 -22.47 -0.41 22.13
CA ILE A 56 -21.12 -0.95 22.39
C ILE A 56 -20.52 -1.53 21.09
N LEU A 57 -21.29 -2.29 20.32
CA LEU A 57 -20.87 -2.83 19.02
C LEU A 57 -20.48 -1.71 18.04
N LEU A 58 -21.29 -0.66 17.98
CA LEU A 58 -21.04 0.49 17.11
C LEU A 58 -19.73 1.21 17.46
N VAL A 59 -19.40 1.32 18.76
CA VAL A 59 -18.10 1.85 19.21
C VAL A 59 -16.94 0.93 18.79
N PHE A 60 -17.07 -0.38 18.94
CA PHE A 60 -16.03 -1.33 18.49
C PHE A 60 -15.81 -1.26 16.97
N SER A 61 -16.90 -1.21 16.20
CA SER A 61 -16.83 -1.07 14.74
C SER A 61 -16.13 0.23 14.32
N LEU A 62 -16.41 1.35 15.00
CA LEU A 62 -15.69 2.62 14.76
C LEU A 62 -14.19 2.51 15.08
N MET A 63 -13.82 1.84 16.17
CA MET A 63 -12.40 1.61 16.52
C MET A 63 -11.68 0.78 15.46
N GLU A 64 -12.33 -0.26 14.92
CA GLU A 64 -11.77 -1.09 13.85
C GLU A 64 -11.51 -0.27 12.57
N ILE A 65 -12.43 0.65 12.23
CA ILE A 65 -12.24 1.57 11.10
C ILE A 65 -11.06 2.50 11.34
N LEU A 66 -10.88 3.04 12.55
CA LEU A 66 -9.75 3.91 12.86
C LEU A 66 -8.40 3.18 12.71
N VAL A 67 -8.30 1.97 13.28
CA VAL A 67 -7.08 1.15 13.19
C VAL A 67 -6.74 0.79 11.74
N THR A 68 -7.75 0.39 10.97
CA THR A 68 -7.54 0.07 9.54
C THR A 68 -7.17 1.32 8.71
N LEU A 69 -7.69 2.49 9.07
CA LEU A 69 -7.34 3.74 8.40
C LEU A 69 -5.90 4.16 8.68
N GLU A 70 -5.42 3.99 9.92
CA GLU A 70 -4.02 4.21 10.29
C GLU A 70 -3.10 3.28 9.49
N GLU A 71 -3.44 2.00 9.39
CA GLU A 71 -2.68 1.03 8.61
C GLU A 71 -2.61 1.40 7.12
N ILE A 72 -3.71 1.89 6.54
CA ILE A 72 -3.72 2.41 5.16
C ILE A 72 -2.83 3.64 5.04
N HIS A 73 -2.86 4.56 6.00
CA HIS A 73 -2.07 5.78 5.93
C HIS A 73 -0.57 5.50 5.96
N GLU A 74 -0.14 4.59 6.85
CA GLU A 74 1.24 4.12 6.94
C GLU A 74 1.71 3.52 5.60
N ARG A 75 0.93 2.58 5.06
CA ARG A 75 1.21 1.94 3.76
C ARG A 75 1.20 2.94 2.61
N ALA A 76 0.28 3.91 2.62
CA ALA A 76 0.21 4.96 1.61
C ALA A 76 1.44 5.88 1.67
N LEU A 77 1.90 6.24 2.87
CA LEU A 77 3.10 7.04 3.08
C LEU A 77 4.36 6.30 2.59
N GLU A 78 4.47 5.01 2.90
CA GLU A 78 5.56 4.16 2.38
C GLU A 78 5.55 4.07 0.86
N HIS A 79 4.38 3.85 0.25
CA HIS A 79 4.24 3.85 -1.20
C HIS A 79 4.59 5.20 -1.84
N LEU A 80 4.26 6.32 -1.19
CA LEU A 80 4.65 7.65 -1.66
C LEU A 80 6.17 7.85 -1.59
N LYS A 81 6.81 7.46 -0.47
CA LYS A 81 8.28 7.49 -0.34
C LYS A 81 8.95 6.62 -1.41
N TYR A 82 8.44 5.42 -1.63
CA TYR A 82 8.94 4.51 -2.66
C TYR A 82 8.79 5.11 -4.07
N ARG A 83 7.63 5.71 -4.39
CA ARG A 83 7.40 6.40 -5.68
C ARG A 83 8.31 7.60 -5.88
N ASP A 84 8.64 8.33 -4.83
CA ASP A 84 9.58 9.45 -4.93
C ASP A 84 11.01 8.94 -5.23
N MET A 85 11.46 7.90 -4.53
CA MET A 85 12.73 7.23 -4.82
C MET A 85 12.78 6.70 -6.26
N GLU A 86 11.71 6.03 -6.72
CA GLU A 86 11.59 5.52 -8.08
C GLU A 86 11.71 6.63 -9.13
N ARG A 87 11.09 7.80 -8.89
CA ARG A 87 11.20 8.98 -9.77
C ARG A 87 12.63 9.53 -9.80
N LYS A 88 13.30 9.65 -8.65
CA LYS A 88 14.70 10.10 -8.57
C LYS A 88 15.61 9.16 -9.37
N VAL A 89 15.44 7.84 -9.21
CA VAL A 89 16.18 6.81 -9.96
C VAL A 89 15.91 6.91 -11.47
N ARG A 90 14.64 7.04 -11.88
CA ARG A 90 14.28 7.19 -13.31
C ARG A 90 14.87 8.47 -13.92
N ARG A 91 14.89 9.59 -13.18
CA ARG A 91 15.54 10.85 -13.63
C ARG A 91 17.05 10.68 -13.78
N ALA A 92 17.73 10.06 -12.82
CA ALA A 92 19.16 9.78 -12.89
C ALA A 92 19.50 8.88 -14.08
N MET A 93 18.71 7.83 -14.34
CA MET A 93 18.86 7.01 -15.55
C MET A 93 18.62 7.80 -16.84
N GLY A 94 17.66 8.74 -16.86
CA GLY A 94 17.37 9.56 -18.05
C GLY A 94 18.50 10.54 -18.38
N LYS A 95 19.22 11.02 -17.37
CA LYS A 95 20.44 11.84 -17.55
C LYS A 95 21.63 10.99 -18.02
N ALA A 96 21.70 9.72 -17.62
CA ALA A 96 22.77 8.82 -18.01
C ALA A 96 22.57 8.30 -19.45
N ARG A 97 23.44 8.74 -20.38
CA ARG A 97 23.36 8.43 -21.82
C ARG A 97 23.75 6.99 -22.22
N SER A 98 24.14 6.10 -21.29
CA SER A 98 24.68 4.76 -21.61
C SER A 98 24.10 3.64 -20.73
N LYS A 99 24.45 2.37 -21.04
CA LYS A 99 24.11 1.19 -20.22
C LYS A 99 24.70 1.36 -18.81
N VAL A 100 23.89 1.82 -17.87
CA VAL A 100 24.32 2.08 -16.49
C VAL A 100 24.25 0.79 -15.69
N THR A 101 25.33 0.46 -14.98
CA THR A 101 25.31 -0.65 -14.01
C THR A 101 24.64 -0.20 -12.72
N VAL A 102 24.03 -1.14 -11.99
CA VAL A 102 23.35 -0.89 -10.70
C VAL A 102 24.26 -0.08 -9.76
N ARG A 103 25.54 -0.47 -9.66
CA ARG A 103 26.52 0.15 -8.77
C ARG A 103 26.91 1.57 -9.19
N SER A 104 27.01 1.82 -10.51
CA SER A 104 27.30 3.16 -11.03
C SER A 104 26.12 4.11 -10.80
N LEU A 105 24.89 3.63 -10.96
CA LEU A 105 23.69 4.43 -10.72
C LEU A 105 23.47 4.70 -9.23
N LEU A 106 23.71 3.70 -8.37
CA LEU A 106 23.65 3.84 -6.92
C LEU A 106 24.61 4.91 -6.42
N ASN A 107 25.88 4.83 -6.83
CA ASN A 107 26.89 5.81 -6.43
C ASN A 107 26.53 7.22 -6.89
N HIS A 108 26.03 7.37 -8.13
CA HIS A 108 25.63 8.67 -8.66
C HIS A 108 24.44 9.28 -7.90
N LEU A 109 23.47 8.44 -7.50
CA LEU A 109 22.33 8.86 -6.68
C LEU A 109 22.73 9.21 -5.24
N LEU A 110 23.69 8.49 -4.65
CA LEU A 110 24.22 8.79 -3.32
C LEU A 110 25.06 10.08 -3.32
N GLU A 111 25.72 10.40 -4.43
CA GLU A 111 26.43 11.68 -4.61
C GLU A 111 25.46 12.85 -4.83
N GLU A 112 24.40 12.67 -5.64
CA GLU A 112 23.42 13.73 -5.93
C GLU A 112 22.43 13.94 -4.75
N HIS A 113 22.19 12.89 -3.94
CA HIS A 113 21.32 12.92 -2.77
C HIS A 113 21.94 12.16 -1.58
N PRO A 114 22.82 12.79 -0.79
CA PRO A 114 23.47 12.14 0.36
C PRO A 114 22.47 11.73 1.46
N GLU A 115 21.30 12.38 1.51
CA GLU A 115 20.16 12.05 2.37
C GLU A 115 19.59 10.63 2.13
N LEU A 116 19.87 9.99 0.99
CA LEU A 116 19.43 8.62 0.68
C LEU A 116 20.40 7.55 1.20
N LYS A 117 21.52 7.93 1.81
CA LYS A 117 22.54 7.00 2.29
C LYS A 117 22.03 6.04 3.36
N ASP A 118 21.13 6.49 4.23
CA ASP A 118 20.49 5.66 5.25
C ASP A 118 19.52 4.61 4.65
N HIS A 119 19.20 4.72 3.35
CA HIS A 119 18.30 3.81 2.63
C HIS A 119 18.98 3.10 1.46
N GLU A 120 20.32 2.97 1.47
CA GLU A 120 21.12 2.39 0.39
C GLU A 120 20.63 1.00 -0.06
N LYS A 121 20.27 0.13 0.89
CA LYS A 121 19.80 -1.23 0.59
C LYS A 121 18.45 -1.22 -0.16
N THR A 122 17.54 -0.35 0.22
CA THR A 122 16.24 -0.17 -0.44
C THR A 122 16.45 0.41 -1.84
N LEU A 123 17.35 1.39 -1.96
CA LEU A 123 17.71 2.03 -3.23
C LEU A 123 18.32 1.02 -4.22
N TYR A 124 19.21 0.13 -3.75
CA TYR A 124 19.77 -0.95 -4.57
C TYR A 124 18.68 -1.88 -5.14
N HIS A 125 17.69 -2.24 -4.31
CA HIS A 125 16.56 -3.06 -4.74
C HIS A 125 15.71 -2.36 -5.81
N VAL A 126 15.38 -1.08 -5.60
CA VAL A 126 14.62 -0.26 -6.56
C VAL A 126 15.36 -0.16 -7.89
N ILE A 127 16.67 0.09 -7.87
CA ILE A 127 17.50 0.18 -9.07
C ILE A 127 17.52 -1.15 -9.83
N CYS A 128 17.72 -2.27 -9.13
CA CYS A 128 17.68 -3.61 -9.73
C CYS A 128 16.33 -3.90 -10.40
N GLN A 129 15.23 -3.54 -9.74
CA GLN A 129 13.87 -3.75 -10.25
C GLN A 129 13.60 -2.93 -11.53
N ILE A 130 14.02 -1.67 -11.57
CA ILE A 130 13.84 -0.80 -12.75
C ILE A 130 14.73 -1.25 -13.92
N LEU A 131 15.96 -1.71 -13.67
CA LEU A 131 16.84 -2.23 -14.73
C LEU A 131 16.30 -3.54 -15.31
N SER A 132 15.82 -4.45 -14.46
CA SER A 132 15.14 -5.70 -14.87
C SER A 132 13.86 -5.44 -15.71
N GLU A 133 13.18 -4.32 -15.49
CA GLU A 133 12.00 -3.92 -16.28
C GLU A 133 12.33 -3.40 -17.69
N LYS A 134 13.56 -2.91 -17.91
CA LYS A 134 14.00 -2.33 -19.20
C LYS A 134 14.63 -3.35 -20.17
N ASP A 135 15.03 -4.53 -19.70
CA ASP A 135 15.52 -5.67 -20.52
C ASP A 135 14.37 -6.61 -20.94
#